data_AF-A0A1G2G0K9-F1
#
_entry.id   AF-A0A1G2G0K9-F1
#
_cell.length_a   1.000
_cell.length_b   1.000
_cell.length_c   1.000
_cell.angle_alpha   90.00
_cell.angle_beta   90.00
_cell.angle_gamma   90.00
#
_symmetry.space_group_name_H-M   'P 1'
#
loop_
_entity.id
_entity.type
_entity.pdbx_description
1 polymer ?
#
loop_
_entity_poly.entity_id
_entity_poly.type
_entity_poly.pdbx_seq_one_letter_code
_entity_poly.pdbx_strand_id
1 'polypeptide(L)'
;MTLATHIVVAGAVASPFLPNPLVGFLAGFLSHYVVDAIPHWDWPLKSIRINLQGRKYKTNFSSGTIIFDTMMMLSDMALGFLALFLVLQVNFSINAAVALFAAAVGGVLPDGMEFFYHAFRKEPFVTHHRFHSWAHTRRIIPHRETLKGIFMQLPVVAIPLGFLMFIFFR
;
A
#
# COMPACT_ATOMS: atom_id res chain seq x y z
N MET A 1 -1.72 0.86 -5.75
CA MET A 1 -0.31 1.34 -5.89
C MET A 1 0.70 0.26 -5.49
N THR A 2 2.00 0.57 -5.37
CA THR A 2 2.98 -0.33 -4.72
C THR A 2 2.77 -0.34 -3.20
N LEU A 3 3.02 -1.49 -2.55
CA LEU A 3 2.99 -1.63 -1.10
C LEU A 3 4.03 -0.71 -0.45
N ALA A 4 5.20 -0.56 -1.10
CA ALA A 4 6.24 0.35 -0.64
C ALA A 4 5.71 1.78 -0.47
N THR A 5 4.93 2.28 -1.43
CA THR A 5 4.35 3.62 -1.34
C THR A 5 3.37 3.74 -0.18
N HIS A 6 2.49 2.75 -0.01
CA HIS A 6 1.55 2.75 1.11
C HIS A 6 2.27 2.75 2.47
N ILE A 7 3.34 1.96 2.62
CA ILE A 7 4.12 1.90 3.86
C ILE A 7 4.78 3.24 4.18
N VAL A 8 5.43 3.85 3.18
CA VAL A 8 6.15 5.11 3.39
C VAL A 8 5.17 6.25 3.70
N VAL A 9 4.06 6.34 2.97
CA VAL A 9 3.04 7.37 3.23
C VAL A 9 2.36 7.14 4.59
N ALA A 10 2.01 5.89 4.92
CA ALA A 10 1.42 5.55 6.22
C ALA A 10 2.32 5.98 7.37
N GLY A 11 3.63 5.68 7.27
CA GLY A 11 4.60 6.13 8.25
C GLY A 11 4.71 7.65 8.34
N ALA A 12 4.79 8.33 7.20
CA ALA A 12 4.88 9.79 7.15
C ALA A 12 3.67 10.48 7.82
N VAL A 13 2.46 9.97 7.55
CA VAL A 13 1.21 10.49 8.13
C VAL A 13 1.08 10.14 9.61
N ALA A 14 1.58 8.97 10.03
CA ALA A 14 1.53 8.54 11.43
C ALA A 14 2.59 9.20 12.33
N SER A 15 3.72 9.63 11.78
CA SER A 15 4.86 10.18 12.52
C SER A 15 4.52 11.31 13.51
N PRO A 16 3.62 12.27 13.23
CA PRO A 16 3.21 13.29 14.20
C PRO A 16 2.44 12.74 15.41
N PHE A 17 1.94 11.51 15.35
CA PHE A 17 1.08 10.90 16.38
C PHE A 17 1.78 9.79 17.18
N LEU A 18 3.09 9.64 16.98
CA LEU A 18 3.88 8.70 17.77
C LEU A 18 3.87 9.09 19.26
N PRO A 19 3.89 8.12 20.19
CA PRO A 19 4.08 6.68 19.97
C PRO A 19 2.78 5.85 20.05
N ASN A 20 1.60 6.40 19.73
CA ASN A 20 0.33 5.67 19.89
C ASN A 20 0.10 4.67 18.73
N PRO A 21 0.10 3.33 18.96
CA PRO A 21 0.00 2.37 17.87
C PRO A 21 -1.38 2.30 17.23
N LEU A 22 -2.45 2.55 17.98
CA LEU A 22 -3.80 2.57 17.45
C LEU A 22 -3.99 3.73 16.47
N VAL A 23 -3.50 4.91 16.85
CA VAL A 23 -3.54 6.09 15.97
C VAL A 23 -2.64 5.86 14.74
N GLY A 24 -1.45 5.28 14.92
CA GLY A 24 -0.57 4.89 13.82
C GLY A 24 -1.27 3.97 12.82
N PHE A 25 -1.87 2.88 13.31
CA PHE A 25 -2.64 1.94 12.49
C PHE A 25 -3.76 2.63 11.71
N LEU A 26 -4.59 3.43 12.38
CA LEU A 26 -5.71 4.14 11.75
C LEU A 26 -5.24 5.17 10.72
N ALA A 27 -4.17 5.91 11.03
CA ALA A 27 -3.55 6.84 10.09
C ALA A 27 -3.06 6.12 8.83
N GLY A 28 -2.37 4.99 8.98
CA GLY A 28 -1.94 4.15 7.87
C GLY A 28 -3.11 3.61 7.05
N PHE A 29 -4.09 3.00 7.72
CA PHE A 29 -5.28 2.43 7.10
C PHE A 29 -6.09 3.44 6.29
N LEU A 30 -6.32 4.63 6.84
CA LEU A 30 -7.04 5.69 6.12
C LEU A 30 -6.20 6.28 4.98
N SER A 31 -4.88 6.44 5.19
CA SER A 31 -3.99 6.97 4.15
C SER A 31 -3.96 6.10 2.90
N HIS A 32 -4.12 4.78 3.04
CA HIS A 32 -4.20 3.85 1.92
C HIS A 32 -5.26 4.28 0.90
N TYR A 33 -6.52 4.46 1.34
CA TYR A 33 -7.63 4.80 0.46
C TYR A 33 -7.49 6.21 -0.15
N VAL A 34 -6.90 7.15 0.59
CA VAL A 34 -6.62 8.51 0.07
C VAL A 34 -5.60 8.44 -1.07
N VAL A 35 -4.55 7.65 -0.89
CA VAL A 35 -3.47 7.50 -1.85
C VAL A 35 -3.92 6.72 -3.08
N ASP A 36 -4.74 5.68 -2.91
CA ASP A 36 -5.30 4.89 -4.02
C ASP A 36 -6.33 5.66 -4.87
N ALA A 37 -6.90 6.75 -4.35
CA ALA A 37 -7.76 7.64 -5.14
C ALA A 37 -6.97 8.44 -6.20
N ILE A 38 -5.65 8.59 -6.03
CA ILE A 38 -4.77 9.30 -6.97
C ILE A 38 -4.48 8.41 -8.18
N PRO A 39 -4.56 8.90 -9.43
CA PRO A 39 -4.18 8.13 -10.61
C PRO A 39 -2.77 7.54 -10.50
N HIS A 40 -2.66 6.22 -10.58
CA HIS A 40 -1.41 5.51 -10.31
C HIS A 40 -1.25 4.25 -11.15
N TRP A 41 -0.09 3.60 -10.98
CA TRP A 41 0.27 2.33 -11.63
C TRP A 41 0.32 1.21 -10.60
N ASP A 42 -0.14 0.03 -11.02
CA ASP A 42 -0.12 -1.19 -10.21
C ASP A 42 0.77 -2.26 -10.85
N TRP A 43 1.33 -3.10 -9.99
CA TRP A 43 2.06 -4.28 -10.43
C TRP A 43 1.13 -5.27 -11.13
N PRO A 44 1.46 -5.74 -12.35
CA PRO A 44 0.69 -6.81 -12.98
C PRO A 44 0.94 -8.14 -12.24
N LEU A 45 -0.04 -8.58 -11.46
CA LEU A 45 -0.02 -9.90 -10.80
C LEU A 45 -0.26 -11.00 -11.84
N LYS A 46 0.71 -11.90 -12.04
CA LYS A 46 0.65 -12.96 -13.05
C LYS A 46 -0.35 -14.07 -12.70
N SER A 47 -0.62 -14.25 -11.41
CA SER A 47 -1.59 -15.20 -10.87
C SER A 47 -3.05 -14.77 -11.11
N ILE A 48 -3.29 -13.49 -11.39
CA ILE A 48 -4.62 -12.95 -11.65
C ILE A 48 -4.81 -12.77 -13.16
N ARG A 49 -5.67 -13.59 -13.79
CA ARG A 49 -6.07 -13.38 -15.18
C ARG A 49 -7.42 -12.68 -15.27
N ILE A 50 -7.46 -11.58 -16.00
CA ILE A 50 -8.68 -10.89 -16.40
C ILE A 50 -9.21 -11.60 -17.66
N ASN A 51 -10.43 -12.13 -17.61
CA ASN A 51 -11.13 -12.58 -18.82
C ASN A 51 -11.39 -11.36 -19.72
N LEU A 52 -11.22 -11.51 -21.04
CA LEU A 52 -11.54 -10.55 -22.11
C LEU A 52 -12.88 -9.81 -21.99
N GLN A 53 -13.83 -10.31 -21.19
CA GLN A 53 -15.10 -9.65 -20.88
C GLN A 53 -15.08 -8.72 -19.65
N GLY A 54 -13.91 -8.46 -19.06
CA GLY A 54 -13.69 -7.46 -18.00
C GLY A 54 -14.39 -7.72 -16.66
N ARG A 55 -15.09 -8.86 -16.49
CA ARG A 55 -16.01 -9.10 -15.36
C ARG A 55 -15.68 -10.29 -14.47
N LYS A 56 -14.74 -11.16 -14.84
CA LYS A 56 -14.35 -12.31 -14.01
C LYS A 56 -12.83 -12.46 -13.95
N TYR A 57 -12.29 -12.22 -12.76
CA TYR A 57 -10.96 -12.67 -12.39
C TYR A 57 -10.99 -14.19 -12.24
N LYS A 58 -10.24 -14.91 -13.09
CA LYS A 58 -9.90 -16.30 -12.83
C LYS A 58 -8.53 -16.28 -12.17
N THR A 59 -8.53 -16.35 -10.85
CA THR A 59 -7.30 -16.52 -10.06
C THR A 59 -6.74 -17.89 -10.41
N ASN A 60 -5.59 -17.92 -11.07
CA ASN A 60 -4.89 -19.16 -11.37
C ASN A 60 -3.87 -19.41 -10.26
N PHE A 61 -4.28 -20.16 -9.25
CA PHE A 61 -3.40 -20.62 -8.16
C PHE A 61 -2.37 -21.67 -8.62
N SER A 62 -1.95 -21.64 -9.89
CA SER A 62 -0.80 -22.42 -10.35
C SER A 62 0.41 -22.05 -9.50
N SER A 63 1.07 -23.06 -8.94
CA SER A 63 2.07 -22.89 -7.88
C SER A 63 3.21 -21.96 -8.27
N GLY A 64 3.66 -21.97 -9.53
CA GLY A 64 4.77 -21.12 -9.97
C GLY A 64 4.45 -19.62 -10.03
N THR A 65 3.26 -19.23 -10.49
CA THR A 65 2.90 -17.82 -10.64
C THR A 65 2.57 -17.15 -9.33
N ILE A 66 1.94 -17.87 -8.40
CA ILE A 66 1.62 -17.31 -7.08
C ILE A 66 2.87 -17.13 -6.22
N ILE A 67 3.84 -18.05 -6.30
CA ILE A 67 5.11 -17.90 -5.59
C ILE A 67 5.85 -16.67 -6.09
N PHE A 68 5.92 -16.49 -7.43
CA PHE A 68 6.57 -15.32 -8.02
C PHE A 68 5.90 -14.00 -7.57
N ASP A 69 4.57 -13.91 -7.67
CA ASP A 69 3.84 -12.71 -7.26
C ASP A 69 3.99 -12.43 -5.76
N THR A 70 3.96 -13.48 -4.93
CA THR A 70 4.17 -13.36 -3.48
C THR A 70 5.57 -12.85 -3.17
N MET A 71 6.61 -13.39 -3.82
CA MET A 71 8.00 -12.93 -3.63
C MET A 71 8.18 -11.47 -4.06
N MET A 72 7.55 -11.07 -5.17
CA MET A 72 7.56 -9.67 -5.62
C MET A 72 6.89 -8.75 -4.59
N MET A 73 5.70 -9.11 -4.10
CA MET A 73 5.01 -8.34 -3.07
C MET A 73 5.80 -8.24 -1.77
N LEU A 74 6.39 -9.34 -1.29
CA LEU A 74 7.22 -9.33 -0.09
C LEU A 74 8.48 -8.48 -0.27
N SER A 75 9.10 -8.50 -1.46
CA SER A 75 10.25 -7.67 -1.77
C SER A 75 9.89 -6.19 -1.78
N ASP A 76 8.76 -5.83 -2.41
CA ASP A 76 8.23 -4.46 -2.42
C ASP A 76 7.90 -3.98 -0.99
N MET A 77 7.25 -4.81 -0.19
CA MET A 77 6.98 -4.54 1.22
C MET A 77 8.28 -4.32 2.01
N ALA A 78 9.30 -5.18 1.81
CA ALA A 78 10.60 -5.04 2.47
C ALA A 78 11.31 -3.74 2.07
N LEU A 79 11.26 -3.34 0.80
CA LEU A 79 11.77 -2.06 0.33
C LEU A 79 11.03 -0.88 0.97
N GLY A 80 9.71 -0.97 1.12
CA GLY A 80 8.90 0.01 1.84
C GLY A 80 9.32 0.19 3.29
N PHE A 81 9.47 -0.90 4.03
CA PHE A 81 9.94 -0.86 5.42
C PHE A 81 11.36 -0.30 5.54
N LEU A 82 12.26 -0.69 4.63
CA LEU A 82 13.62 -0.16 4.59
C LEU A 82 13.61 1.34 4.33
N ALA A 83 12.86 1.81 3.32
CA ALA A 83 12.73 3.23 3.01
C ALA A 83 12.14 4.02 4.18
N LEU A 84 11.08 3.50 4.80
CA LEU A 84 10.47 4.09 5.99
C LEU A 84 11.49 4.28 7.13
N PHE A 85 12.28 3.23 7.42
CA PHE A 85 13.30 3.27 8.45
C PHE A 85 14.41 4.27 8.13
N LEU A 86 14.88 4.31 6.88
CA LEU A 86 15.96 5.20 6.43
C LEU A 86 15.53 6.68 6.40
N VAL A 87 14.29 6.96 6.01
CA VAL A 87 13.80 8.34 5.85
C VAL A 87 13.43 8.95 7.18
N LEU A 88 12.80 8.19 8.07
CA LEU A 88 12.30 8.77 9.30
C LEU A 88 13.42 9.05 10.30
N GLN A 89 14.53 8.29 10.30
CA GLN A 89 15.69 8.47 11.19
C GLN A 89 15.35 8.85 12.65
N VAL A 90 14.15 8.48 13.12
CA VAL A 90 13.65 8.92 14.42
C VAL A 90 14.42 8.13 15.47
N ASN A 91 14.89 8.80 16.53
CA ASN A 91 15.40 8.12 17.71
C ASN A 91 14.27 7.28 18.32
N PHE A 92 14.16 6.02 17.89
CA PHE A 92 13.02 5.19 18.22
C PHE A 92 13.09 4.74 19.67
N SER A 93 12.14 5.23 20.48
CA SER A 93 11.66 4.40 21.58
C SER A 93 10.96 3.16 20.99
N ILE A 94 10.96 2.04 21.72
CA ILE A 94 10.25 0.83 21.30
C ILE A 94 8.78 1.12 20.97
N ASN A 95 8.13 2.02 21.72
CA ASN A 95 6.73 2.40 21.49
C ASN A 95 6.55 3.13 20.16
N ALA A 96 7.49 4.01 19.79
CA ALA A 96 7.46 4.69 18.50
C ALA A 96 7.66 3.70 17.33
N ALA A 97 8.58 2.73 17.49
CA ALA A 97 8.78 1.67 16.50
C ALA A 97 7.52 0.80 16.33
N VAL A 98 6.87 0.41 17.44
CA VAL A 98 5.60 -0.33 17.41
C VAL A 98 4.50 0.47 16.71
N ALA A 99 4.41 1.77 16.96
CA ALA A 99 3.40 2.61 16.32
C ALA A 99 3.62 2.81 14.82
N LEU A 100 4.88 2.95 14.37
CA LEU A 100 5.20 2.96 12.93
C LEU A 100 4.94 1.61 12.27
N PHE A 101 5.27 0.51 12.94
CA PHE A 101 4.95 -0.82 12.44
C PHE A 101 3.43 -0.99 12.29
N ALA A 102 2.66 -0.56 13.30
CA ALA A 102 1.21 -0.56 13.25
C ALA A 102 0.68 0.29 12.08
N ALA A 103 1.28 1.45 11.81
CA ALA A 103 0.94 2.28 10.65
C ALA A 103 1.22 1.57 9.32
N ALA A 104 2.39 0.96 9.17
CA ALA A 104 2.73 0.19 7.97
C ALA A 104 1.75 -0.97 7.75
N VAL A 105 1.43 -1.73 8.80
CA VAL A 105 0.41 -2.80 8.77
C VAL A 105 -0.94 -2.24 8.35
N GLY A 106 -1.38 -1.12 8.94
CA GLY A 106 -2.63 -0.45 8.54
C GLY A 106 -2.64 -0.04 7.08
N GLY A 107 -1.52 0.49 6.56
CA GLY A 107 -1.38 0.94 5.18
C GLY A 107 -1.41 -0.18 4.13
N VAL A 108 -1.00 -1.40 4.46
CA VAL A 108 -1.00 -2.54 3.52
C VAL A 108 -2.15 -3.51 3.74
N LEU A 109 -2.85 -3.42 4.88
CA LEU A 109 -3.95 -4.30 5.21
C LEU A 109 -5.07 -4.30 4.16
N PRO A 110 -5.51 -3.15 3.60
CA PRO A 110 -6.54 -3.15 2.56
C PRO A 110 -6.19 -4.02 1.34
N ASP A 111 -4.96 -3.93 0.82
CA ASP A 111 -4.50 -4.79 -0.28
C ASP A 111 -4.44 -6.28 0.13
N GLY A 112 -4.05 -6.57 1.37
CA GLY A 112 -4.10 -7.92 1.92
C GLY A 112 -5.54 -8.46 1.98
N MET A 113 -6.51 -7.62 2.32
CA MET A 113 -7.94 -7.97 2.31
C MET A 113 -8.45 -8.22 0.89
N GLU A 114 -7.95 -7.50 -0.13
CA GLU A 114 -8.25 -7.79 -1.54
C GLU A 114 -7.74 -9.16 -1.98
N PHE A 115 -6.52 -9.54 -1.57
CA PHE A 115 -6.02 -10.89 -1.80
C PHE A 115 -6.96 -11.96 -1.23
N PHE A 116 -7.41 -11.78 0.02
CA PHE A 116 -8.35 -12.70 0.66
C PHE A 116 -9.74 -12.69 0.03
N TYR A 117 -10.22 -11.55 -0.46
CA TYR A 117 -11.43 -11.48 -1.28
C TYR A 117 -11.30 -12.38 -2.51
N HIS A 118 -10.19 -12.29 -3.24
CA HIS A 118 -9.96 -13.11 -4.43
C HIS A 118 -9.78 -14.60 -4.13
N ALA A 119 -9.31 -14.95 -2.93
CA ALA A 119 -9.16 -16.34 -2.48
C ALA A 119 -10.48 -16.95 -1.98
N PHE A 120 -11.24 -16.24 -1.15
CA PHE A 120 -12.37 -16.81 -0.40
C PHE A 120 -13.74 -16.27 -0.80
N ARG A 121 -13.84 -15.01 -1.26
CA ARG A 121 -15.10 -14.32 -1.62
C ARG A 121 -16.19 -14.38 -0.54
N LYS A 122 -15.82 -14.21 0.73
CA LYS A 122 -16.73 -14.18 1.88
C LYS A 122 -16.66 -12.84 2.61
N GLU A 123 -17.66 -12.54 3.44
CA GLU A 123 -17.58 -11.40 4.35
C GLU A 123 -16.48 -11.61 5.41
N PRO A 124 -15.82 -10.53 5.90
CA PRO A 124 -16.02 -9.12 5.54
C PRO A 124 -15.31 -8.67 4.24
N PHE A 125 -14.61 -9.57 3.55
CA PHE A 125 -13.80 -9.24 2.37
C PHE A 125 -14.62 -8.76 1.18
N VAL A 126 -15.86 -9.22 1.04
CA VAL A 126 -16.78 -8.73 -0.02
C VAL A 126 -17.16 -7.27 0.23
N THR A 127 -17.51 -6.91 1.46
CA THR A 127 -17.79 -5.52 1.83
C THR A 127 -16.56 -4.64 1.65
N HIS A 128 -15.39 -5.12 2.11
CA HIS A 128 -14.12 -4.44 1.88
C HIS A 128 -13.88 -4.18 0.39
N HIS A 129 -13.99 -5.20 -0.46
CA HIS A 129 -13.78 -5.08 -1.90
C HIS A 129 -14.65 -4.03 -2.57
N ARG A 130 -15.92 -3.93 -2.16
CA ARG A 130 -16.81 -2.89 -2.68
C ARG A 130 -16.36 -1.49 -2.27
N PHE A 131 -15.93 -1.33 -1.02
CA PHE A 131 -15.44 -0.05 -0.51
C PHE A 131 -14.10 0.33 -1.13
N HIS A 132 -13.13 -0.59 -1.15
CA HIS A 132 -11.81 -0.42 -1.76
C HIS A 132 -11.96 -0.06 -3.23
N SER A 133 -12.73 -0.82 -4.01
CA SER A 133 -12.99 -0.50 -5.42
C SER A 133 -13.72 0.83 -5.65
N TRP A 134 -14.53 1.29 -4.69
CA TRP A 134 -15.17 2.60 -4.76
C TRP A 134 -14.20 3.75 -4.50
N ALA A 135 -13.30 3.59 -3.52
CA ALA A 135 -12.28 4.58 -3.18
C ALA A 135 -11.15 4.62 -4.22
N HIS A 136 -10.83 3.47 -4.81
CA HIS A 136 -9.76 3.32 -5.79
C HIS A 136 -10.01 4.14 -7.05
N THR A 137 -8.94 4.74 -7.56
CA THR A 137 -8.99 5.54 -8.79
C THR A 137 -9.50 4.72 -9.98
N ARG A 138 -10.30 5.37 -10.85
CA ARG A 138 -10.71 4.77 -12.15
C ARG A 138 -9.69 4.97 -13.25
N ARG A 139 -8.65 5.79 -13.00
CA ARG A 139 -7.62 6.16 -13.99
C ARG A 139 -6.32 5.44 -13.66
N ILE A 140 -6.23 4.18 -14.06
CA ILE A 140 -5.03 3.36 -13.87
C ILE A 140 -4.07 3.61 -15.05
N ILE A 141 -2.80 3.83 -14.74
CA ILE A 141 -1.74 3.99 -15.74
C ILE A 141 -1.44 2.62 -16.36
N PRO A 142 -1.53 2.46 -17.69
CA PRO A 142 -1.32 1.16 -18.34
C PRO A 142 0.07 0.58 -18.08
N HIS A 143 0.19 -0.75 -18.00
CA HIS A 143 1.48 -1.42 -17.76
C HIS A 143 2.55 -1.15 -18.83
N ARG A 144 2.18 -0.74 -20.04
CA ARG A 144 3.15 -0.31 -21.07
C ARG A 144 3.85 1.02 -20.71
N GLU A 145 3.30 1.78 -19.77
CA GLU A 145 3.80 3.07 -19.30
C GLU A 145 4.46 2.96 -17.90
N THR A 146 5.10 1.81 -17.58
CA THR A 146 5.68 1.55 -16.24
C THR A 146 6.57 2.68 -15.72
N LEU A 147 7.44 3.26 -16.55
CA LEU A 147 8.31 4.37 -16.13
C LEU A 147 7.49 5.57 -15.64
N LYS A 148 6.49 5.99 -16.42
CA LYS A 148 5.57 7.06 -16.03
C LYS A 148 4.83 6.71 -14.74
N GLY A 149 4.41 5.45 -14.60
CA GLY A 149 3.81 4.92 -13.38
C GLY A 149 4.70 5.07 -12.15
N ILE A 150 5.98 4.71 -12.26
CA ILE A 150 6.97 4.86 -11.19
C ILE A 150 7.18 6.34 -10.84
N PHE A 151 7.36 7.20 -11.86
CA PHE A 151 7.56 8.64 -11.63
C PHE A 151 6.35 9.32 -10.97
N MET A 152 5.13 8.83 -11.23
CA MET A 152 3.91 9.34 -10.58
C MET A 152 3.81 8.98 -9.09
N GLN A 153 4.54 7.96 -8.62
CA GLN A 153 4.58 7.61 -7.19
C GLN A 153 5.51 8.54 -6.39
N LEU A 154 6.53 9.13 -7.03
CA LEU A 154 7.46 10.06 -6.38
C LEU A 154 6.77 11.24 -5.69
N PRO A 155 5.88 12.02 -6.33
CA PRO A 155 5.20 13.13 -5.64
C PRO A 155 4.28 12.66 -4.51
N VAL A 156 3.65 11.49 -4.67
CA VAL A 156 2.77 10.91 -3.64
C VAL A 156 3.54 10.57 -2.37
N VAL A 157 4.80 10.15 -2.50
CA VAL A 157 5.71 9.90 -1.38
C VAL A 157 6.38 11.19 -0.89
N ALA A 158 6.87 12.04 -1.79
CA ALA A 158 7.67 13.21 -1.47
C ALA A 158 6.86 14.30 -0.74
N ILE A 159 5.58 14.48 -1.06
CA ILE A 159 4.75 15.51 -0.43
C ILE A 159 4.52 15.23 1.07
N PRO A 160 4.01 14.05 1.49
CA PRO A 160 3.87 13.72 2.90
C PRO A 160 5.19 13.79 3.68
N LEU A 161 6.29 13.31 3.08
CA LEU A 161 7.61 13.36 3.71
C LEU A 161 8.15 14.78 3.84
N GLY A 162 8.00 15.61 2.80
CA GLY A 162 8.43 17.01 2.85
C GLY A 162 7.64 17.81 3.89
N PHE A 163 6.33 17.57 3.99
CA PHE A 163 5.50 18.14 5.05
C PHE A 163 5.96 17.70 6.44
N LEU A 164 6.31 16.43 6.59
CA LEU A 164 6.83 15.91 7.86
C LEU A 164 8.16 16.54 8.26
N MET A 165 9.11 16.62 7.32
CA MET A 165 10.40 17.27 7.56
C MET A 165 10.22 18.74 7.94
N PHE A 166 9.28 19.44 7.30
CA PHE A 166 8.96 20.82 7.65
C PHE A 166 8.41 20.97 9.08
N ILE A 167 7.65 19.99 9.60
CA ILE A 167 7.15 20.02 10.98
C ILE A 167 8.29 19.84 11.99
N PHE A 168 9.21 18.89 11.74
CA PHE A 168 10.23 18.51 12.72
C PHE A 168 11.54 19.32 12.67
N PHE A 169 11.86 19.95 11.55
CA PHE A 169 13.08 20.75 11.37
C PHE A 169 12.84 22.27 11.35
N ARG A 170 11.72 22.71 11.92
CA ARG A 170 11.47 24.11 12.29
C ARG A 170 11.88 24.36 13.73
#